data_AF-A0A948HZR8-F1
#
_entry.id   AF-A0A948HZR8-F1
#
_cell.length_a   1.000
_cell.length_b   1.000
_cell.length_c   1.000
_cell.angle_alpha   90.00
_cell.angle_beta   90.00
_cell.angle_gamma   90.00
#
_symmetry.space_group_name_H-M   'P 1'
#
loop_
_entity.id
_entity.type
_entity.pdbx_description
1 polymer ?
#
loop_
_entity_poly.entity_id
_entity_poly.type
_entity_poly.pdbx_seq_one_letter_code
_entity_poly.pdbx_strand_id
1 'polypeptide(L)'
;MIKIGRELGIKDSHKYTMVECPECHNERWVRIDRQDTKCFNCSRGFMGEMTEERSRNISNGQKRRIERDGVPDYFCRGRFGVNNPMFGKQQTVASVEKNRQSNKRNWESLEYQDKWAKANLYPHVKQNKPEHEIEDYLKEFGVEFVGDGKFWLGYPPRNPDFIHRKNRKIVEFFGNYWHKLEDELDRIDHYNKYGWNCFVVWESDYNTNKEFAIAKIKEFIL
;
A
#
# COMPACT_ATOMS: atom_id res chain seq x y z
N MET A 1 0.02 17.23 -33.06
CA MET A 1 1.22 17.56 -32.25
C MET A 1 1.75 16.27 -31.66
N ILE A 2 3.04 15.97 -31.83
CA ILE A 2 3.67 14.75 -31.27
C ILE A 2 4.47 15.15 -30.03
N LYS A 3 4.33 14.38 -28.94
CA LYS A 3 5.10 14.55 -27.70
C LYS A 3 5.77 13.25 -27.28
N ILE A 4 6.87 13.35 -26.53
CA ILE A 4 7.53 12.21 -25.89
C ILE A 4 6.90 11.98 -24.52
N GLY A 5 6.79 10.73 -24.05
CA GLY A 5 6.19 10.39 -22.75
C GLY A 5 6.69 11.26 -21.59
N ARG A 6 7.99 11.56 -21.53
CA ARG A 6 8.59 12.44 -20.52
C ARG A 6 8.00 13.85 -20.49
N GLU A 7 7.62 14.41 -21.64
CA GLU A 7 7.00 15.74 -21.74
C GLU A 7 5.55 15.74 -21.22
N LEU A 8 4.95 14.54 -21.08
CA LEU A 8 3.62 14.32 -20.52
C LEU A 8 3.66 13.87 -19.05
N GLY A 9 4.84 13.83 -18.41
CA GLY A 9 5.02 13.28 -17.07
C GLY A 9 4.97 11.74 -17.00
N ILE A 10 5.02 11.06 -18.15
CA ILE A 10 5.03 9.60 -18.24
C ILE A 10 6.49 9.12 -18.27
N LYS A 11 6.82 8.12 -17.45
CA LYS A 11 8.18 7.56 -17.34
C LYS A 11 8.53 6.60 -18.49
N ASP A 12 8.29 6.99 -19.74
CA ASP A 12 8.70 6.24 -20.94
C ASP A 12 9.30 7.14 -22.03
N SER A 13 9.91 6.53 -23.05
CA SER A 13 10.51 7.22 -24.21
C SER A 13 9.65 7.11 -25.49
N HIS A 14 8.40 6.68 -25.37
CA HIS A 14 7.53 6.50 -26.53
C HIS A 14 7.00 7.84 -27.03
N LYS A 15 6.59 7.87 -28.30
CA LYS A 15 5.95 9.03 -28.93
C LYS A 15 4.43 8.92 -28.80
N TYR A 16 3.80 10.02 -28.48
CA TYR A 16 2.36 10.16 -28.29
C TYR A 16 1.80 11.20 -29.25
N THR A 17 0.58 10.98 -29.70
CA THR A 17 -0.21 11.96 -30.44
C THR A 17 -1.54 12.17 -29.72
N MET A 18 -2.07 13.39 -29.80
CA MET A 18 -3.43 13.67 -29.35
C MET A 18 -4.41 13.03 -30.34
N VAL A 19 -5.37 12.27 -29.84
CA VAL A 19 -6.48 11.72 -30.62
C VAL A 19 -7.78 11.98 -29.89
N GLU A 20 -8.84 12.17 -30.67
CA GLU A 20 -10.21 12.28 -30.17
C GLU A 20 -10.87 10.90 -30.21
N CYS A 21 -11.55 10.51 -29.13
CA CYS A 21 -12.28 9.26 -29.10
C CYS A 21 -13.51 9.33 -30.02
N PRO A 22 -13.74 8.35 -30.93
CA PRO A 22 -14.85 8.40 -31.89
C PRO A 22 -16.25 8.20 -31.27
N GLU A 23 -16.33 7.84 -29.99
CA GLU A 23 -17.61 7.59 -29.29
C GLU A 23 -17.97 8.69 -28.31
N CYS A 24 -17.03 9.11 -27.46
CA CYS A 24 -17.28 10.09 -26.41
C CYS A 24 -16.61 11.44 -26.67
N HIS A 25 -15.90 11.60 -27.79
CA HIS A 25 -15.23 12.85 -28.19
C HIS A 25 -14.16 13.38 -27.22
N ASN A 26 -13.76 12.58 -26.22
CA ASN A 26 -12.70 12.97 -25.29
C ASN A 26 -11.34 12.91 -25.98
N GLU A 27 -10.62 14.03 -25.90
CA GLU A 27 -9.22 14.12 -26.32
C GLU A 27 -8.30 13.42 -25.33
N ARG A 28 -7.28 12.73 -25.86
CA ARG A 28 -6.27 12.06 -25.04
C ARG A 28 -4.98 11.81 -25.81
N TRP A 29 -3.89 11.65 -25.07
CA TRP A 29 -2.62 11.21 -25.63
C TRP A 29 -2.60 9.69 -25.81
N VAL A 30 -2.33 9.23 -27.03
CA VAL A 30 -2.18 7.80 -27.37
C VAL A 30 -0.82 7.57 -27.98
N ARG A 31 -0.17 6.44 -27.63
CA ARG A 31 1.10 6.04 -28.21
C ARG A 31 0.93 5.81 -29.71
N ILE A 32 1.83 6.35 -30.52
CA ILE A 32 1.77 6.24 -31.99
C ILE A 32 1.86 4.78 -32.47
N ASP A 33 2.52 3.91 -31.70
CA ASP A 33 2.64 2.47 -32.00
C ASP A 33 1.41 1.64 -31.61
N ARG A 34 0.39 2.25 -30.99
CA ARG A 34 -0.89 1.60 -30.69
C ARG A 34 -1.98 2.14 -31.61
N GLN A 35 -2.70 1.23 -32.26
CA GLN A 35 -3.84 1.54 -33.13
C GLN A 35 -5.17 1.73 -32.35
N ASP A 36 -5.10 2.03 -31.06
CA ASP A 36 -6.29 2.13 -30.21
C ASP A 36 -7.05 3.45 -30.46
N THR A 37 -8.08 3.39 -31.29
CA THR A 37 -8.92 4.56 -31.61
C THR A 37 -9.88 4.92 -30.47
N LYS A 38 -10.30 3.96 -29.64
CA LYS A 38 -11.30 4.19 -28.57
C LYS A 38 -10.71 4.46 -27.19
N CYS A 39 -11.23 5.51 -26.54
CA CYS A 39 -11.52 5.63 -25.10
C CYS A 39 -11.16 4.44 -24.21
N PHE A 40 -10.44 4.55 -23.08
CA PHE A 40 -10.38 3.44 -22.11
C PHE A 40 -11.77 3.14 -21.54
N ASN A 41 -12.57 4.18 -21.30
CA ASN A 41 -13.94 4.02 -20.82
C ASN A 41 -14.86 3.45 -21.92
N CYS A 42 -14.71 3.93 -23.16
CA CYS A 42 -15.45 3.41 -24.31
C CYS A 42 -15.05 1.97 -24.68
N SER A 43 -13.76 1.63 -24.58
CA SER A 43 -13.27 0.27 -24.82
C SER A 43 -13.63 -0.70 -23.71
N ARG A 44 -13.85 -0.22 -22.48
CA ARG A 44 -14.43 -1.02 -21.39
C ARG A 44 -15.87 -1.44 -21.65
N GLY A 45 -16.66 -0.65 -22.37
CA GLY A 45 -17.97 -1.08 -22.90
C GLY A 45 -17.84 -2.27 -23.87
N PHE A 46 -16.64 -2.48 -24.41
CA PHE A 46 -16.24 -3.60 -25.26
C PHE A 46 -15.47 -4.69 -24.49
N MET A 47 -15.53 -4.72 -23.16
CA MET A 47 -15.46 -6.01 -22.46
C MET A 47 -16.79 -6.71 -22.74
N GLY A 48 -16.98 -7.16 -23.98
CA GLY A 48 -18.17 -7.90 -24.40
C GLY A 48 -18.51 -8.98 -23.39
N GLU A 49 -19.80 -9.31 -23.29
CA GLU A 49 -20.32 -10.31 -22.36
C GLU A 49 -19.33 -11.45 -22.18
N MET A 50 -19.11 -11.86 -20.94
CA MET A 50 -18.20 -12.94 -20.60
C MET A 50 -18.75 -14.23 -21.19
N THR A 51 -18.44 -14.49 -22.46
CA THR A 51 -18.84 -15.71 -23.15
C THR A 51 -18.14 -16.89 -22.48
N GLU A 52 -18.79 -18.07 -22.55
CA GLU A 52 -18.17 -19.29 -22.03
C GLU A 52 -16.79 -19.56 -22.63
N GLU A 53 -16.62 -19.23 -23.92
CA GLU A 53 -15.35 -19.38 -24.63
C GLU A 53 -14.28 -18.43 -24.09
N ARG A 54 -14.62 -17.16 -23.84
CA ARG A 54 -13.70 -16.19 -23.25
C ARG A 54 -13.32 -16.58 -21.82
N SER A 55 -14.28 -17.07 -21.04
CA SER A 55 -14.04 -17.59 -19.69
C SER A 55 -13.12 -18.82 -19.72
N ARG A 56 -13.36 -19.77 -20.64
CA ARG A 56 -12.48 -20.92 -20.88
C ARG A 56 -11.08 -20.49 -21.29
N ASN A 57 -10.93 -19.49 -22.14
CA ASN A 57 -9.62 -18.99 -22.60
C ASN A 57 -8.84 -18.31 -21.47
N ILE A 58 -9.48 -17.50 -20.63
CA ILE A 58 -8.85 -16.90 -19.43
C ILE A 58 -8.42 -18.00 -18.46
N SER A 59 -9.30 -18.97 -18.18
CA SER A 59 -9.00 -20.14 -17.35
C SER A 59 -7.82 -20.94 -17.90
N ASN A 60 -7.79 -21.20 -19.21
CA ASN A 60 -6.71 -21.96 -19.85
C ASN A 60 -5.39 -21.17 -19.87
N GLY A 61 -5.44 -19.84 -20.01
CA GLY A 61 -4.27 -18.98 -19.91
C GLY A 61 -3.67 -18.97 -18.51
N GLN A 62 -4.51 -18.94 -17.47
CA GLN A 62 -4.06 -19.05 -16.08
C GLN A 62 -3.48 -20.44 -15.78
N LYS A 63 -4.12 -21.52 -16.26
CA LYS A 63 -3.61 -22.90 -16.12
C LYS A 63 -2.21 -23.05 -16.70
N ARG A 64 -1.96 -22.54 -17.91
CA ARG A 64 -0.62 -22.56 -18.53
C ARG A 64 0.43 -21.81 -17.72
N ARG A 65 0.04 -20.75 -17.00
CA ARG A 65 0.94 -19.99 -16.11
C ARG A 65 1.31 -20.79 -14.86
N ILE A 66 0.34 -21.52 -14.31
CA ILE A 66 0.45 -22.35 -13.11
C ILE A 66 1.30 -23.61 -13.37
N GLU A 67 1.12 -24.27 -14.53
CA GLU A 67 1.94 -25.42 -14.95
C GLU A 67 3.41 -25.06 -15.07
N ARG A 68 3.71 -23.85 -15.58
CA ARG A 68 5.08 -23.35 -15.71
C ARG A 68 5.75 -23.10 -14.35
N ASP A 69 4.96 -22.73 -13.34
CA ASP A 69 5.46 -22.33 -12.02
C ASP A 69 5.39 -23.50 -10.99
N GLY A 70 5.05 -24.73 -11.42
CA GLY A 70 5.11 -25.94 -10.61
C GLY A 70 4.07 -26.05 -9.49
N VAL A 71 2.99 -25.25 -9.54
CA VAL A 71 1.94 -25.27 -8.52
C VAL A 71 0.96 -26.42 -8.77
N PRO A 72 0.68 -27.29 -7.79
CA PRO A 72 -0.20 -28.45 -7.99
C PRO A 72 -1.62 -28.08 -8.43
N ASP A 73 -2.05 -28.61 -9.57
CA ASP A 73 -3.32 -28.33 -10.26
C ASP A 73 -4.60 -28.55 -9.39
N TYR A 74 -4.56 -29.47 -8.42
CA TYR A 74 -5.69 -29.71 -7.52
C TYR A 74 -6.02 -28.50 -6.63
N PHE A 75 -5.02 -27.68 -6.29
CA PHE A 75 -5.20 -26.51 -5.43
C PHE A 75 -5.98 -25.40 -6.15
N CYS A 76 -5.80 -25.30 -7.48
CA CYS A 76 -6.48 -24.31 -8.31
C CYS A 76 -7.91 -24.74 -8.65
N ARG A 77 -8.13 -26.02 -9.01
CA ARG A 77 -9.47 -26.52 -9.39
C ARG A 77 -10.49 -26.48 -8.24
N GLY A 78 -10.05 -26.63 -6.99
CA GLY A 78 -10.94 -26.60 -5.82
C GLY A 78 -11.33 -25.19 -5.35
N ARG A 79 -10.44 -24.21 -5.49
CA ARG A 79 -10.69 -22.81 -5.05
C ARG A 79 -11.20 -21.90 -6.16
N PHE A 80 -10.86 -22.16 -7.41
CA PHE A 80 -11.18 -21.27 -8.52
C PHE A 80 -11.68 -22.10 -9.73
N GLY A 81 -12.86 -21.76 -10.25
CA GLY A 81 -13.46 -22.43 -11.41
C GLY A 81 -14.74 -23.20 -11.08
N VAL A 82 -15.32 -23.83 -12.10
CA VAL A 82 -16.66 -24.46 -12.08
C VAL A 82 -16.87 -25.53 -11.00
N ASN A 83 -15.79 -26.09 -10.45
CA ASN A 83 -15.87 -27.09 -9.39
C ASN A 83 -15.90 -26.48 -7.97
N ASN A 84 -15.64 -25.18 -7.81
CA ASN A 84 -15.85 -24.50 -6.54
C ASN A 84 -17.37 -24.34 -6.34
N PRO A 85 -17.97 -24.84 -5.24
CA PRO A 85 -19.41 -24.71 -4.98
C PRO A 85 -19.90 -23.25 -4.86
N MET A 86 -18.98 -22.29 -4.73
CA MET A 86 -19.21 -20.85 -4.72
C MET A 86 -19.00 -20.18 -6.08
N PHE A 87 -18.52 -20.90 -7.10
CA PHE A 87 -18.28 -20.32 -8.42
C PHE A 87 -19.59 -19.86 -9.07
N GLY A 88 -19.59 -18.61 -9.55
CA GLY A 88 -20.76 -18.00 -10.19
C GLY A 88 -21.90 -17.62 -9.24
N LYS A 89 -21.84 -17.97 -7.94
CA LYS A 89 -22.87 -17.57 -6.98
C LYS A 89 -22.60 -16.16 -6.49
N GLN A 90 -23.56 -15.25 -6.72
CA GLN A 90 -23.57 -13.96 -6.06
C GLN A 90 -23.99 -14.13 -4.60
N GLN A 91 -23.32 -13.41 -3.69
CA GLN A 91 -23.75 -13.38 -2.30
C GLN A 91 -25.13 -12.71 -2.21
N THR A 92 -26.05 -13.30 -1.47
CA THR A 92 -27.34 -12.68 -1.20
C THR A 92 -27.17 -11.47 -0.28
N VAL A 93 -28.01 -10.45 -0.42
CA VAL A 93 -27.99 -9.26 0.45
C VAL A 93 -28.08 -9.66 1.93
N ALA A 94 -28.92 -10.65 2.26
CA ALA A 94 -29.05 -11.18 3.62
C ALA A 94 -27.74 -11.80 4.14
N SER A 95 -26.99 -12.53 3.29
CA SER A 95 -25.69 -13.09 3.67
C SER A 95 -24.64 -12.01 3.90
N VAL A 96 -24.62 -10.97 3.06
CA VAL A 96 -23.71 -9.82 3.22
C VAL A 96 -24.00 -9.11 4.53
N GLU A 97 -25.28 -8.84 4.83
CA GLU A 97 -25.68 -8.17 6.07
C GLU A 97 -25.34 -9.01 7.31
N LYS A 98 -25.56 -10.33 7.27
CA LYS A 98 -25.16 -11.24 8.35
C LYS A 98 -23.65 -11.19 8.61
N ASN A 99 -22.83 -11.20 7.56
CA ASN A 99 -21.37 -11.09 7.69
C ASN A 99 -20.97 -9.73 8.27
N ARG A 100 -21.62 -8.64 7.85
CA ARG A 100 -21.40 -7.30 8.38
C ARG A 100 -21.67 -7.25 9.89
N GLN A 101 -22.80 -7.78 10.34
CA GLN A 101 -23.16 -7.82 11.75
C GLN A 101 -22.25 -8.72 12.57
N SER A 102 -21.83 -9.87 12.01
CA SER A 102 -20.84 -10.73 12.66
C SER A 102 -19.51 -10.03 12.83
N ASN A 103 -19.04 -9.33 11.80
CA ASN A 103 -17.79 -8.57 11.87
C ASN A 103 -17.87 -7.45 12.91
N LYS A 104 -18.99 -6.71 12.97
CA LYS A 104 -19.19 -5.69 14.01
C LYS A 104 -19.07 -6.26 15.42
N ARG A 105 -19.78 -7.36 15.72
CA ARG A 105 -19.70 -8.04 17.02
C ARG A 105 -18.30 -8.56 17.33
N ASN A 106 -17.60 -9.10 16.34
CA ASN A 106 -16.23 -9.54 16.51
C ASN A 106 -15.31 -8.36 16.85
N TRP A 107 -15.48 -7.21 16.18
CA TRP A 107 -14.70 -6.00 16.44
C TRP A 107 -14.93 -5.40 17.83
N GLU A 108 -16.04 -5.70 18.51
CA GLU A 108 -16.27 -5.29 19.90
C GLU A 108 -15.38 -6.07 20.90
N SER A 109 -14.84 -7.24 20.51
CA SER A 109 -13.95 -8.05 21.35
C SER A 109 -12.49 -7.59 21.27
N LEU A 110 -11.88 -7.31 22.42
CA LEU A 110 -10.45 -7.00 22.53
C LEU A 110 -9.56 -8.14 22.01
N GLU A 111 -9.97 -9.40 22.20
CA GLU A 111 -9.22 -10.56 21.72
C GLU A 111 -9.20 -10.62 20.17
N TYR A 112 -10.33 -10.30 19.54
CA TYR A 112 -10.41 -10.26 18.08
C TYR A 112 -9.62 -9.08 17.51
N GLN A 113 -9.66 -7.92 18.18
CA GLN A 113 -8.83 -6.76 17.80
C GLN A 113 -7.35 -7.12 17.86
N ASP A 114 -6.88 -7.74 18.95
CA ASP A 114 -5.49 -8.18 19.11
C ASP A 114 -5.12 -9.24 18.05
N LYS A 115 -5.98 -10.24 17.82
CA LYS A 115 -5.75 -11.26 16.79
C LYS A 115 -5.71 -10.67 15.38
N TRP A 116 -6.63 -9.76 15.06
CA TRP A 116 -6.68 -9.09 13.77
C TRP A 116 -5.44 -8.22 13.56
N ALA A 117 -5.04 -7.46 14.59
CA ALA A 117 -3.81 -6.68 14.55
C ALA A 117 -2.62 -7.61 14.33
N LYS A 118 -2.46 -8.67 15.12
CA LYS A 118 -1.38 -9.68 14.99
C LYS A 118 -1.31 -10.34 13.62
N ALA A 119 -2.43 -10.45 12.91
CA ALA A 119 -2.49 -11.05 11.58
C ALA A 119 -2.30 -10.04 10.44
N ASN A 120 -2.74 -8.79 10.60
CA ASN A 120 -2.82 -7.82 9.50
C ASN A 120 -1.83 -6.65 9.65
N LEU A 121 -1.51 -6.25 10.87
CA LEU A 121 -0.56 -5.18 11.19
C LEU A 121 0.84 -5.74 11.47
N TYR A 122 0.97 -6.69 12.40
CA TYR A 122 2.29 -7.12 12.90
C TYR A 122 3.17 -7.98 11.98
N PRO A 123 2.66 -8.90 11.13
CA PRO A 123 3.53 -9.88 10.46
C PRO A 123 4.08 -9.37 9.12
N HIS A 124 3.68 -8.16 8.68
CA HIS A 124 3.97 -7.67 7.33
C HIS A 124 4.60 -6.28 7.28
N VAL A 125 4.62 -5.51 8.37
CA VAL A 125 5.42 -4.29 8.45
C VAL A 125 6.85 -4.71 8.78
N LYS A 126 7.60 -5.03 7.72
CA LYS A 126 9.04 -5.21 7.84
C LYS A 126 9.67 -3.84 7.90
N GLN A 127 10.59 -3.69 8.84
CA GLN A 127 11.47 -2.54 8.92
C GLN A 127 12.10 -2.28 7.55
N ASN A 128 12.03 -1.03 7.11
CA ASN A 128 12.59 -0.64 5.83
C ASN A 128 14.13 -0.52 5.93
N LYS A 129 14.83 -0.40 4.80
CA LYS A 129 16.30 -0.34 4.80
C LYS A 129 16.83 0.89 5.57
N PRO A 130 16.35 2.13 5.33
CA PRO A 130 16.71 3.28 6.15
C PRO A 130 16.47 3.10 7.66
N GLU A 131 15.35 2.51 8.05
CA GLU A 131 15.00 2.26 9.45
C GLU A 131 15.98 1.28 10.10
N HIS A 132 16.41 0.24 9.39
CA HIS A 132 17.46 -0.67 9.87
C HIS A 132 18.77 0.07 10.12
N GLU A 133 19.18 0.90 9.17
CA GLU A 133 20.41 1.70 9.31
C GLU A 133 20.31 2.67 10.50
N ILE A 134 19.18 3.36 10.65
CA ILE A 134 18.92 4.27 11.77
C ILE A 134 18.95 3.50 13.10
N GLU A 135 18.31 2.34 13.19
CA GLU A 135 18.32 1.51 14.40
C GLU A 135 19.75 1.14 14.81
N ASP A 136 20.57 0.69 13.86
CA ASP A 136 21.96 0.31 14.11
C ASP A 136 22.77 1.46 14.72
N TYR A 137 22.53 2.70 14.28
CA TYR A 137 23.19 3.89 14.84
C TYR A 137 22.66 4.33 16.20
N LEU A 138 21.39 4.04 16.50
CA LEU A 138 20.70 4.58 17.68
C LEU A 138 20.60 3.58 18.83
N LYS A 139 20.81 2.29 18.57
CA LYS A 139 20.75 1.22 19.57
C LYS A 139 21.68 1.46 20.75
N GLU A 140 22.88 2.02 20.53
CA GLU A 140 23.85 2.33 21.59
C GLU A 140 23.33 3.39 22.57
N PHE A 141 22.37 4.22 22.15
CA PHE A 141 21.73 5.25 22.97
C PHE A 141 20.45 4.75 23.67
N GLY A 142 20.10 3.47 23.56
CA GLY A 142 18.87 2.93 24.16
C GLY A 142 17.59 3.33 23.42
N VAL A 143 17.70 3.63 22.12
CA VAL A 143 16.56 3.78 21.22
C VAL A 143 16.13 2.40 20.73
N GLU A 144 14.82 2.15 20.72
CA GLU A 144 14.20 0.90 20.28
C GLU A 144 13.33 1.16 19.04
N PHE A 145 13.43 0.31 18.02
CA PHE A 145 12.45 0.28 16.92
C PHE A 145 11.13 -0.32 17.41
N VAL A 146 10.03 0.40 17.17
CA VAL A 146 8.66 0.01 17.52
C VAL A 146 7.64 0.25 16.40
N GLY A 147 8.11 0.60 15.19
CA GLY A 147 7.30 0.77 13.97
C GLY A 147 6.62 -0.52 13.48
N ASP A 148 6.89 -1.65 14.12
CA ASP A 148 6.21 -2.93 13.92
C ASP A 148 4.92 -3.07 14.74
N GLY A 149 4.44 -1.99 15.37
CA GLY A 149 3.23 -2.02 16.20
C GLY A 149 3.48 -2.36 17.67
N LYS A 150 4.74 -2.54 18.14
CA LYS A 150 5.03 -2.90 19.55
C LYS A 150 4.63 -1.83 20.57
N PHE A 151 4.44 -0.58 20.15
CA PHE A 151 4.15 0.54 21.04
C PHE A 151 3.11 1.49 20.43
N TRP A 152 2.01 1.74 21.14
CA TRP A 152 0.97 2.67 20.70
C TRP A 152 0.77 3.74 21.75
N LEU A 153 0.59 4.99 21.31
CA LEU A 153 0.46 6.14 22.18
C LEU A 153 -0.72 7.04 21.77
N GLY A 154 -1.54 7.37 22.77
CA GLY A 154 -2.59 8.38 22.66
C GLY A 154 -3.94 7.90 22.11
N TYR A 155 -4.84 8.87 21.92
CA TYR A 155 -6.16 8.72 21.30
C TYR A 155 -6.39 9.85 20.27
N PRO A 156 -6.58 9.54 18.97
CA PRO A 156 -6.51 8.19 18.38
C PRO A 156 -5.10 7.59 18.53
N PRO A 157 -4.96 6.25 18.65
CA PRO A 157 -3.66 5.63 18.89
C PRO A 157 -2.76 5.79 17.66
N ARG A 158 -1.49 6.16 17.91
CA ARG A 158 -0.44 6.27 16.89
C ARG A 158 0.75 5.38 17.30
N ASN A 159 1.38 4.76 16.31
CA ASN A 159 2.56 3.91 16.49
C ASN A 159 3.76 4.65 15.88
N PRO A 160 4.76 5.05 16.68
CA PRO A 160 5.96 5.67 16.17
C PRO A 160 6.94 4.64 15.61
N ASP A 161 7.90 5.08 14.80
CA ASP A 161 8.96 4.20 14.30
C ASP A 161 9.98 3.84 15.38
N PHE A 162 10.43 4.83 16.15
CA PHE A 162 11.43 4.65 17.20
C PHE A 162 11.06 5.36 18.50
N ILE A 163 11.46 4.78 19.63
CA ILE A 163 11.29 5.39 20.96
C ILE A 163 12.55 5.30 21.81
N HIS A 164 12.75 6.31 22.64
CA HIS A 164 13.70 6.28 23.74
C HIS A 164 12.93 6.43 25.07
N ARG A 165 12.58 5.29 25.68
CA ARG A 165 11.65 5.23 26.83
C ARG A 165 12.07 6.08 28.02
N LYS A 166 13.35 6.04 28.39
CA LYS A 166 13.87 6.75 29.58
C LYS A 166 13.72 8.27 29.50
N ASN A 167 13.93 8.84 28.31
CA ASN A 167 13.88 10.28 28.06
C ASN A 167 12.55 10.73 27.41
N ARG A 168 11.63 9.79 27.16
CA ARG A 168 10.34 10.03 26.49
C ARG A 168 10.50 10.78 25.16
N LYS A 169 11.43 10.32 24.33
CA LYS A 169 11.67 10.85 22.98
C LYS A 169 11.18 9.86 21.92
N ILE A 170 10.64 10.37 20.82
CA ILE A 170 10.16 9.63 19.65
C ILE A 170 10.91 10.14 18.42
N VAL A 171 11.29 9.22 17.53
CA VAL A 171 11.79 9.56 16.20
C VAL A 171 10.87 8.90 15.17
N GLU A 172 10.41 9.67 14.20
CA GLU A 172 9.59 9.24 13.06
C GLU A 172 10.39 9.41 11.78
N PHE A 173 10.29 8.46 10.85
CA PHE A 173 10.96 8.45 9.56
C PHE A 173 9.92 8.58 8.43
N PHE A 174 9.78 9.78 7.89
CA PHE A 174 8.73 10.11 6.92
C PHE A 174 9.19 9.89 5.47
N GLY A 175 8.48 9.03 4.75
CA GLY A 175 8.62 8.90 3.30
C GLY A 175 7.90 10.04 2.55
N ASN A 176 8.59 10.71 1.63
CA ASN A 176 8.07 11.89 0.90
C ASN A 176 6.79 11.60 0.10
N TYR A 177 6.60 10.35 -0.32
CA TYR A 177 5.43 9.94 -1.10
C TYR A 177 4.17 9.77 -0.22
N TRP A 178 4.35 9.38 1.04
CA TRP A 178 3.26 8.99 1.94
C TRP A 178 2.83 10.12 2.88
N HIS A 179 3.74 11.03 3.17
CA HIS A 179 3.53 12.11 4.12
C HIS A 179 3.56 13.48 3.45
N LYS A 180 2.76 14.39 4.00
CA LYS A 180 2.77 15.82 3.68
C LYS A 180 3.38 16.60 4.85
N LEU A 181 3.79 17.84 4.58
CA LEU A 181 4.43 18.68 5.60
C LEU A 181 3.52 18.90 6.82
N GLU A 182 2.20 18.93 6.63
CA GLU A 182 1.25 19.09 7.74
C GLU A 182 1.21 17.87 8.67
N ASP A 183 1.57 16.67 8.17
CA ASP A 183 1.59 15.44 8.97
C ASP A 183 2.71 15.46 10.01
N GLU A 184 3.80 16.22 9.77
CA GLU A 184 4.90 16.38 10.71
C GLU A 184 4.43 17.11 11.97
N LEU A 185 3.78 18.26 11.78
CA LEU A 185 3.23 19.04 12.88
C LEU A 185 2.15 18.25 13.63
N ASP A 186 1.27 17.52 12.91
CA ASP A 186 0.27 16.63 13.54
C ASP A 186 0.93 15.55 14.41
N ARG A 187 2.03 14.92 13.97
CA ARG A 187 2.73 13.92 14.79
C ARG A 187 3.38 14.54 16.01
N ILE A 188 4.07 15.66 15.83
CA ILE A 188 4.75 16.36 16.93
C ILE A 188 3.73 16.77 17.99
N ASP A 189 2.64 17.43 17.60
CA ASP A 189 1.59 17.87 18.52
C ASP A 189 0.89 16.69 19.19
N HIS A 190 0.61 15.61 18.44
CA HIS A 190 -0.01 14.40 18.99
C HIS A 190 0.84 13.82 20.11
N TYR A 191 2.15 13.62 19.91
CA TYR A 191 3.01 13.01 20.93
C TYR A 191 3.33 13.96 22.09
N ASN A 192 3.53 15.25 21.81
CA ASN A 192 3.76 16.28 22.82
C ASN A 192 2.59 16.34 23.81
N LYS A 193 1.35 16.22 23.33
CA LYS A 193 0.15 16.15 24.19
C LYS A 193 0.21 15.03 25.24
N TYR A 194 0.89 13.93 24.94
CA TYR A 194 1.10 12.81 25.88
C TYR A 194 2.45 12.86 26.60
N GLY A 195 3.14 14.01 26.57
CA GLY A 195 4.42 14.25 27.25
C GLY A 195 5.60 13.52 26.61
N TRP A 196 5.57 13.30 25.31
CA TRP A 196 6.70 12.77 24.55
C TRP A 196 7.19 13.81 23.55
N ASN A 197 8.51 14.04 23.51
CA ASN A 197 9.09 14.88 22.48
C ASN A 197 9.24 14.07 21.20
N CYS A 198 8.87 14.63 20.06
CA CYS A 198 8.98 13.97 18.75
C CYS A 198 9.92 14.74 17.82
N PHE A 199 10.74 14.01 17.10
CA PHE A 199 11.55 14.50 16.00
C PHE A 199 11.24 13.70 14.74
N VAL A 200 10.98 14.41 13.63
CA VAL A 200 10.66 13.79 12.34
C VAL A 200 11.86 13.93 11.42
N VAL A 201 12.24 12.82 10.78
CA VAL A 201 13.28 12.78 9.76
C VAL A 201 12.66 12.48 8.42
N TRP A 202 12.78 13.40 7.49
CA TRP A 202 12.30 13.21 6.13
C TRP A 202 13.28 12.36 5.31
N GLU A 203 12.72 11.47 4.50
CA GLU A 203 13.47 10.63 3.56
C GLU A 203 14.32 11.48 2.60
N SER A 204 13.86 12.67 2.21
CA SER A 204 14.63 13.57 1.33
C SER A 204 15.91 14.06 2.00
N ASP A 205 15.83 14.40 3.28
CA ASP A 205 16.94 14.93 4.05
C ASP A 205 17.94 13.82 4.33
N TYR A 206 17.42 12.63 4.71
CA TYR A 206 18.22 11.42 4.91
C TYR A 206 18.97 11.00 3.64
N ASN A 207 18.30 11.03 2.49
CA ASN A 207 18.93 10.66 1.22
C ASN A 207 19.92 11.71 0.70
N THR A 208 19.74 12.99 1.06
CA THR A 208 20.63 14.07 0.65
C THR A 208 21.92 14.08 1.47
N ASN A 209 21.81 13.96 2.80
CA ASN A 209 22.95 13.94 3.70
C ASN A 209 22.64 13.08 4.93
N LYS A 210 22.93 11.79 4.80
CA LYS A 210 22.65 10.77 5.82
C LYS A 210 23.34 11.07 7.14
N GLU A 211 24.62 11.40 7.10
CA GLU A 211 25.43 11.65 8.28
C GLU A 211 24.89 12.84 9.07
N PHE A 212 24.46 13.90 8.38
CA PHE A 212 23.82 15.05 9.01
C PHE A 212 22.48 14.69 9.65
N ALA A 213 21.64 13.92 8.95
CA ALA A 213 20.36 13.46 9.50
C ALA A 213 20.56 12.62 10.77
N ILE A 214 21.48 11.65 10.75
CA ILE A 214 21.83 10.84 11.93
C ILE A 214 22.39 11.72 13.05
N ALA A 215 23.25 12.69 12.75
CA ALA A 215 23.80 13.61 13.76
C ALA A 215 22.68 14.42 14.44
N LYS A 216 21.67 14.85 13.68
CA LYS A 216 20.49 15.53 14.22
C LYS A 216 19.64 14.64 15.11
N ILE A 217 19.44 13.37 14.74
CA ILE A 217 18.75 12.42 15.62
C ILE A 217 19.55 12.22 16.90
N LYS A 218 20.88 12.06 16.83
CA LYS A 218 21.74 11.90 18.01
C LYS A 218 21.68 13.12 18.92
N GLU A 219 21.79 14.32 18.36
CA GLU A 219 21.62 15.59 19.09
C GLU A 219 20.26 15.67 19.79
N PHE A 220 19.20 15.24 19.11
CA PHE A 220 17.87 15.19 19.68
C PHE A 220 17.74 14.16 20.80
N ILE A 221 18.38 12.99 20.72
CA ILE A 221 18.26 11.89 21.69
C ILE A 221 19.06 12.13 22.96
N LEU A 222 20.25 12.71 22.85
CA LEU A 222 21.13 13.07 23.97
C LEU A 222 20.51 14.17 24.86
#